data_AF-A0A7W0G671-F1
#
_entry.id   AF-A0A7W0G671-F1
#
_cell.length_a   1.000
_cell.length_b   1.000
_cell.length_c   1.000
_cell.angle_alpha   90.00
_cell.angle_beta   90.00
_cell.angle_gamma   90.00
#
_symmetry.space_group_name_H-M   'P 1'
#
loop_
_entity.id
_entity.type
_entity.pdbx_description
1 polymer ?
#
loop_
_entity_poly.entity_id
_entity_poly.type
_entity_poly.pdbx_seq_one_letter_code
_entity_poly.pdbx_strand_id
1 'polypeptide(L)' 'MRGLAVIGNLTRDTVDGGAPRVGGAPYHAARALRLLGGRARIVARCAEADRRALLPPL' A
#
# COMPACT_ATOMS: atom_id res chain seq x y z
N MET A 1 -19.28 -12.28 8.54
CA MET A 1 -18.10 -12.33 7.63
C MET A 1 -16.85 -12.13 8.46
N ARG A 2 -15.81 -12.95 8.27
CA ARG A 2 -14.50 -12.74 8.93
C ARG A 2 -13.81 -11.55 8.26
N GLY A 3 -13.26 -10.62 9.06
CA GLY A 3 -12.54 -9.46 8.52
C GLY A 3 -11.23 -9.87 7.84
N LEU A 4 -10.88 -9.18 6.75
CA LEU A 4 -9.62 -9.40 6.04
C LEU A 4 -8.55 -8.44 6.57
N ALA A 5 -7.33 -8.95 6.76
CA ALA A 5 -6.17 -8.14 7.09
C ALA A 5 -5.05 -8.39 6.06
N VAL A 6 -4.42 -7.31 5.60
CA VAL A 6 -3.25 -7.36 4.72
C VAL A 6 -2.08 -6.73 5.46
N ILE A 7 -1.00 -7.48 5.60
CA ILE A 7 0.19 -7.08 6.36
C ILE A 7 1.41 -7.22 5.44
N GLY A 8 2.24 -6.18 5.37
CA GLY A 8 3.47 -6.24 4.59
C GLY A 8 4.24 -4.92 4.53
N ASN A 9 5.17 -4.83 3.60
CA ASN A 9 5.95 -3.62 3.38
C ASN A 9 5.42 -2.85 2.17
N LEU A 10 5.57 -1.53 2.21
CA LEU A 10 5.45 -0.69 1.03
C LEU A 10 6.76 -0.68 0.27
N THR A 11 6.67 -0.45 -1.03
CA THR A 11 7.83 -0.24 -1.90
C THR A 11 7.77 1.14 -2.53
N ARG A 12 8.95 1.66 -2.87
CA ARG A 12 9.12 2.86 -3.71
C ARG A 12 9.50 2.37 -5.10
N ASP A 13 8.51 2.21 -5.96
CA ASP A 13 8.68 1.63 -7.28
C ASP A 13 9.14 2.69 -8.27
N THR A 14 10.21 2.39 -9.00
CA THR A 14 10.64 3.14 -10.19
C THR A 14 10.50 2.20 -11.38
N VAL A 15 9.65 2.57 -12.33
CA VAL A 15 9.35 1.75 -13.51
C VAL A 15 9.81 2.50 -14.75
N ASP A 16 10.63 1.84 -15.56
CA ASP A 16 11.16 2.38 -16.82
C ASP A 16 11.81 3.76 -16.66
N GLY A 17 12.59 3.95 -15.58
CA GLY A 17 13.23 5.24 -15.28
C GLY A 17 12.29 6.38 -14.88
N GLY A 18 10.98 6.13 -14.80
CA GLY A 18 9.97 7.12 -14.47
C GLY A 18 9.99 7.61 -13.02
N ALA A 19 9.09 8.55 -12.71
CA ALA A 19 8.96 9.10 -11.37
C ALA A 19 8.64 7.99 -10.33
N PRO A 20 9.27 8.01 -9.16
CA PRO A 20 8.97 7.06 -8.08
C PRO A 20 7.50 7.11 -7.66
N ARG A 21 6.92 5.94 -7.42
CA ARG A 21 5.54 5.79 -6.95
C ARG A 21 5.46 4.78 -5.81
N VAL A 22 4.39 4.87 -5.02
CA VAL A 22 4.11 3.85 -4.01
C VAL A 22 3.73 2.54 -4.68
N GLY A 23 4.24 1.44 -4.12
CA GLY A 23 3.97 0.09 -4.55
C GLY A 23 3.86 -0.89 -3.39
N GLY A 24 4.01 -2.16 -3.73
CA GLY A 24 3.96 -3.28 -2.78
C GLY A 24 2.57 -3.87 -2.64
N ALA A 25 2.53 -5.14 -2.26
CA ALA A 25 1.27 -5.89 -2.16
C ALA A 25 0.22 -5.21 -1.25
N PRO A 26 0.56 -4.63 -0.08
CA PRO A 26 -0.42 -3.95 0.76
C PRO A 26 -1.09 -2.74 0.09
N TYR A 27 -0.35 -1.96 -0.71
CA TYR A 27 -0.91 -0.80 -1.42
C TYR A 27 -1.89 -1.24 -2.51
N HIS A 28 -1.51 -2.20 -3.34
CA HIS A 28 -2.41 -2.71 -4.39
C HIS A 28 -3.63 -3.42 -3.81
N ALA A 29 -3.46 -4.18 -2.72
CA ALA A 29 -4.57 -4.80 -2.01
C ALA A 29 -5.51 -3.75 -1.40
N ALA A 30 -4.98 -2.69 -0.78
CA ALA A 30 -5.80 -1.59 -0.24
C ALA A 30 -6.66 -0.94 -1.33
N ARG A 31 -6.08 -0.69 -2.52
CA ARG A 31 -6.83 -0.17 -3.68
C ARG A 31 -7.95 -1.10 -4.12
N ALA A 32 -7.68 -2.41 -4.23
CA ALA A 32 -8.70 -3.39 -4.59
C ALA A 32 -9.81 -3.49 -3.53
N LEU A 33 -9.44 -3.54 -2.25
CA LEU A 33 -10.39 -3.64 -1.14
C LEU A 33 -11.28 -2.40 -1.01
N ARG A 34 -10.72 -1.20 -1.29
CA ARG A 34 -11.49 0.05 -1.40
C ARG A 34 -12.56 -0.06 -2.48
N LEU A 35 -12.21 -0.57 -3.66
CA LEU A 35 -13.15 -0.75 -4.78
C LEU A 35 -14.24 -1.79 -4.48
N LEU A 36 -13.91 -2.85 -3.74
CA LEU A 36 -14.83 -3.92 -3.40
C LEU A 36 -15.79 -3.57 -2.24
N GLY A 37 -15.61 -2.44 -1.55
CA GLY A 37 -16.52 -1.94 -0.51
C GLY A 37 -16.57 -2.76 0.77
N GLY A 38 -15.66 -3.73 0.95
CA GLY A 38 -15.60 -4.61 2.13
C GLY A 38 -14.84 -4.01 3.31
N ARG A 39 -15.14 -4.47 4.53
CA ARG A 39 -14.33 -4.15 5.72
C ARG A 39 -13.01 -4.92 5.67
N ALA A 40 -11.91 -4.18 5.63
CA ALA A 40 -10.56 -4.74 5.71
C ALA A 40 -9.62 -3.84 6.53
N ARG A 41 -8.51 -4.42 7.03
CA ARG A 41 -7.45 -3.70 7.74
C ARG A 41 -6.13 -3.83 6.98
N ILE A 42 -5.45 -2.71 6.76
CA ILE A 42 -4.12 -2.69 6.15
C ILE A 42 -3.10 -2.32 7.24
N VAL A 43 -2.04 -3.10 7.36
CA VAL A 43 -0.90 -2.81 8.23
C VAL A 43 0.35 -2.84 7.38
N ALA A 44 0.93 -1.67 7.14
CA ALA A 44 2.10 -1.54 6.29
C ALA A 44 3.26 -0.87 7.01
N ARG A 45 4.50 -1.23 6.63
CA ARG A 45 5.72 -0.55 7.05
C ARG A 45 6.48 0.00 5.84
N CYS A 46 7.21 1.08 6.06
CA CYS A 46 8.13 1.67 5.10
C CYS A 46 9.34 2.23 5.86
N ALA A 47 10.39 2.60 5.13
CA ALA A 47 11.48 3.38 5.70
C ALA A 47 10.97 4.76 6.18
N GLU A 48 11.56 5.30 7.25
CA GLU A 48 11.16 6.61 7.78
C GLU A 48 11.37 7.72 6.76
N ALA A 49 12.47 7.65 6.00
CA ALA A 49 12.80 8.62 4.93
C ALA A 49 11.72 8.69 3.84
N ASP A 50 11.04 7.58 3.56
CA ASP A 50 10.03 7.48 2.51
C ASP A 50 8.59 7.67 3.04
N ARG A 51 8.43 7.81 4.36
CA ARG A 51 7.12 7.77 5.04
C ARG A 51 6.12 8.76 4.48
N ARG A 52 6.55 10.00 4.22
CA ARG A 52 5.71 11.07 3.67
C ARG A 52 5.27 10.79 2.23
N ALA A 53 6.04 10.02 1.47
CA ALA A 53 5.72 9.70 0.09
C ALA A 53 4.86 8.42 -0.03
N LEU A 54 5.08 7.44 0.86
CA LEU A 54 4.49 6.10 0.72
C LEU A 54 3.24 5.87 1.57
N LEU A 55 3.12 6.47 2.76
CA LEU A 55 1.95 6.23 3.63
C LEU A 55 0.67 6.99 3.22
N PRO A 56 0.69 8.28 2.85
CA PRO A 56 -0.53 9.02 2.56
C PRO A 56 -1.44 8.44 1.45
N PRO A 57 -0.91 7.78 0.40
CA PRO A 57 -1.74 7.17 -0.64
C PRO A 57 -2.47 5.87 -0.24
N LEU A 58 -2.19 5.28 0.93
CA LEU A 58 -2.81 4.05 1.41
C LEU A 58 -4.25 4.32 1.90
#